data_AF-A0A6I4THS4-F1
#
_entry.id   AF-A0A6I4THS4-F1
#
_cell.length_a   1.000
_cell.length_b   1.000
_cell.length_c   1.000
_cell.angle_alpha   90.00
_cell.angle_beta   90.00
_cell.angle_gamma   90.00
#
_symmetry.space_group_name_H-M   'P 1'
#
loop_
_entity.id
_entity.type
_entity.pdbx_description
1 polymer ?
#
loop_
_entity_poly.entity_id
_entity_poly.type
_entity_poly.pdbx_seq_one_letter_code
_entity_poly.pdbx_strand_id
1 'polypeptide(L)'
;MSDTNGTPAPAWAARFIEALRAGRSVRQATREAGVSNATPYRRRETDADFREAWDACAPVDDRGRRASGPRSPRGATKVARFLQELALTSNVAAAAAVADLPTARVYALRRSDPEFAKAWYAALAEGYDNLEMELLAHLRSAGEAGGGSSSGEPGRKFDTATALRCLTAHRESVARERGRRTLADEVTTIASINAKIDALRARAKEGEQAIRAARKAAAAGRSHGDDQA
;
A
#
# COMPACT_ATOMS: atom_id res chain seq x y z
N MET A 1 -17.16 -12.17 -64.07
CA MET A 1 -18.44 -12.48 -63.39
C MET A 1 -18.06 -13.13 -62.08
N SER A 2 -18.26 -12.41 -60.99
CA SER A 2 -17.77 -12.73 -59.65
C SER A 2 -18.70 -13.74 -59.01
N ASP A 3 -18.24 -14.97 -58.81
CA ASP A 3 -18.94 -15.94 -57.96
C ASP A 3 -18.40 -15.82 -56.52
N THR A 4 -18.73 -14.72 -55.85
CA THR A 4 -18.62 -14.60 -54.39
C THR A 4 -19.76 -15.38 -53.76
N ASN A 5 -19.67 -16.71 -53.79
CA ASN A 5 -20.54 -17.57 -53.00
C ASN A 5 -19.97 -17.66 -51.57
N GLY A 6 -19.93 -16.51 -50.89
CA GLY A 6 -19.51 -16.39 -49.51
C GLY A 6 -20.71 -16.55 -48.60
N THR A 7 -20.81 -17.66 -47.87
CA THR A 7 -21.76 -17.81 -46.76
C THR A 7 -21.71 -16.53 -45.91
N PRO A 8 -22.85 -15.86 -45.65
CA PRO A 8 -22.86 -14.61 -44.90
C PRO A 8 -22.14 -14.80 -43.57
N ALA A 9 -21.29 -13.84 -43.21
CA ALA A 9 -20.56 -13.90 -41.96
C ALA A 9 -21.55 -14.11 -40.81
N PRO A 10 -21.27 -15.07 -39.90
CA PRO A 10 -22.21 -15.39 -38.85
C PRO A 10 -22.40 -14.18 -37.93
N ALA A 11 -23.64 -13.97 -37.46
CA ALA A 11 -24.01 -12.76 -36.71
C ALA A 11 -23.10 -12.49 -35.49
N TRP A 12 -22.54 -13.53 -34.89
CA TRP A 12 -21.58 -13.40 -33.78
C TRP A 12 -20.27 -12.71 -34.20
N ALA A 13 -19.80 -12.91 -35.45
CA ALA A 13 -18.54 -12.37 -35.93
C ALA A 13 -18.60 -10.84 -36.05
N ALA A 14 -19.71 -10.30 -36.56
CA ALA A 14 -19.93 -8.86 -36.63
C ALA A 14 -19.97 -8.23 -35.23
N ARG A 15 -20.76 -8.80 -34.31
CA ARG A 15 -20.85 -8.33 -32.91
C ARG A 15 -19.52 -8.40 -32.18
N PHE A 16 -18.74 -9.44 -32.46
CA PHE A 16 -17.42 -9.63 -31.90
C PHE A 16 -16.45 -8.51 -32.35
N ILE A 17 -16.39 -8.21 -33.65
CA ILE A 17 -15.52 -7.15 -34.20
C ILE A 17 -15.97 -5.78 -33.70
N GLU A 18 -17.28 -5.52 -33.61
CA GLU A 18 -17.82 -4.29 -33.04
C GLU A 18 -17.39 -4.10 -31.58
N ALA A 19 -17.46 -5.15 -30.76
CA ALA A 19 -17.00 -5.11 -29.39
C ALA A 19 -15.49 -4.81 -29.30
N LEU A 20 -14.66 -5.38 -30.17
CA LEU A 20 -13.24 -5.04 -30.23
C LEU A 20 -12.99 -3.58 -30.60
N ARG A 21 -13.71 -3.03 -31.60
CA ARG A 21 -13.63 -1.60 -31.97
C ARG A 21 -14.07 -0.68 -30.83
N ALA A 22 -15.00 -1.13 -30.00
CA ALA A 22 -15.41 -0.44 -28.77
C ALA A 22 -14.39 -0.55 -27.62
N GLY A 23 -13.20 -1.12 -27.86
CA GLY A 23 -12.13 -1.25 -26.87
C GLY A 23 -12.31 -2.39 -25.87
N ARG A 24 -13.24 -3.32 -26.12
CA ARG A 24 -13.41 -4.52 -25.28
C ARG A 24 -12.24 -5.48 -25.48
N SER A 25 -11.89 -6.23 -24.44
CA SER A 25 -10.95 -7.33 -24.59
C SER A 25 -11.56 -8.49 -25.39
N VAL A 26 -10.72 -9.36 -25.96
CA VAL A 26 -11.18 -10.57 -26.67
C VAL A 26 -12.12 -11.43 -25.82
N ARG A 27 -11.88 -11.50 -24.49
CA ARG A 27 -12.74 -12.23 -23.56
C ARG A 27 -14.10 -11.57 -23.37
N GLN A 28 -14.15 -10.23 -23.33
CA GLN A 28 -15.42 -9.50 -23.23
C GLN A 28 -16.21 -9.60 -24.54
N ALA A 29 -15.54 -9.44 -25.68
CA ALA A 29 -16.13 -9.54 -27.01
C ALA A 29 -16.71 -10.94 -27.29
N THR A 30 -16.03 -12.02 -26.89
CA THR A 30 -16.56 -13.40 -27.01
C THR A 30 -17.82 -13.62 -26.16
N ARG A 31 -17.85 -13.08 -24.93
CA ARG A 31 -19.03 -13.13 -24.06
C ARG A 31 -20.20 -12.34 -24.65
N GLU A 32 -19.94 -11.14 -25.18
CA GLU A 32 -20.97 -10.30 -25.81
C GLU A 32 -21.50 -10.91 -27.11
N ALA A 33 -20.64 -11.59 -27.88
CA ALA A 33 -21.00 -12.33 -29.08
C ALA A 33 -21.62 -13.70 -28.81
N GLY A 34 -21.63 -14.17 -27.55
CA GLY A 34 -22.23 -15.45 -27.15
C GLY A 34 -21.47 -16.69 -27.64
N VAL A 35 -20.16 -16.58 -27.88
CA VAL A 35 -19.33 -17.67 -28.41
C VAL A 35 -18.19 -18.05 -27.45
N SER A 36 -17.70 -19.28 -27.57
CA SER A 36 -16.54 -19.72 -26.80
C SER A 36 -15.27 -19.00 -27.26
N ASN A 37 -14.28 -18.88 -26.37
CA ASN A 37 -13.04 -18.15 -26.63
C ASN A 37 -12.27 -18.69 -27.85
N ALA A 38 -12.33 -20.00 -28.12
CA ALA A 38 -11.64 -20.62 -29.26
C ALA A 38 -12.30 -20.32 -30.62
N THR A 39 -13.59 -19.96 -30.62
CA THR A 39 -14.40 -19.82 -31.85
C THR A 39 -13.87 -18.71 -32.78
N PRO A 40 -13.53 -17.51 -32.29
CA PRO A 40 -13.03 -16.47 -33.17
C PRO A 40 -11.60 -16.72 -33.67
N TYR A 41 -10.74 -17.36 -32.89
CA TYR A 41 -9.39 -17.74 -33.33
C TYR A 41 -9.44 -18.73 -34.51
N ARG A 42 -10.30 -19.75 -34.42
CA ARG A 42 -10.49 -20.72 -35.52
C ARG A 42 -11.03 -20.04 -36.80
N ARG A 43 -11.89 -19.03 -36.65
CA ARG A 43 -12.38 -18.25 -37.80
C ARG A 43 -11.28 -17.39 -38.40
N ARG A 44 -10.43 -16.78 -37.58
CA ARG A 44 -9.27 -15.98 -38.04
C ARG A 44 -8.31 -16.81 -38.92
N GLU A 45 -8.19 -18.11 -38.68
CA GLU A 45 -7.39 -19.02 -39.51
C GLU A 45 -8.02 -19.29 -40.89
N THR A 46 -9.35 -19.32 -40.98
CA THR A 46 -10.09 -19.78 -42.17
C THR A 46 -10.66 -18.66 -43.03
N ASP A 47 -10.90 -17.48 -42.46
CA ASP A 47 -11.57 -16.35 -43.10
C ASP A 47 -10.63 -15.12 -43.14
N ALA A 48 -10.28 -14.70 -44.36
CA ALA A 48 -9.34 -13.60 -44.60
C ALA A 48 -9.92 -12.23 -44.23
N ASP A 49 -11.19 -11.97 -44.57
CA ASP A 49 -11.86 -10.70 -44.29
C ASP A 49 -12.05 -10.50 -42.78
N PHE A 50 -12.41 -11.58 -42.08
CA PHE A 50 -12.51 -11.57 -40.62
C PHE A 50 -11.15 -11.33 -39.95
N ARG A 51 -10.07 -11.88 -40.50
CA ARG A 51 -8.69 -11.67 -40.01
C ARG A 51 -8.28 -10.21 -40.17
N GLU A 52 -8.51 -9.61 -41.33
CA GLU A 52 -8.19 -8.21 -41.58
C GLU A 52 -8.97 -7.29 -40.64
N ALA A 53 -10.29 -7.52 -40.50
CA ALA A 53 -11.14 -6.75 -39.59
C ALA A 53 -10.70 -6.88 -38.12
N TRP A 54 -10.24 -8.07 -37.71
CA TRP A 54 -9.71 -8.32 -36.37
C TRP A 54 -8.38 -7.59 -36.13
N ASP A 55 -7.45 -7.73 -37.07
CA ASP A 55 -6.10 -7.19 -36.94
C ASP A 55 -6.13 -5.65 -36.94
N ALA A 56 -7.05 -5.05 -37.70
CA ALA A 56 -7.31 -3.60 -37.68
C ALA A 56 -7.80 -3.08 -36.31
N CYS A 57 -8.41 -3.92 -35.48
CA CYS A 57 -8.90 -3.50 -34.16
C CYS A 57 -7.80 -3.48 -33.09
N ALA A 58 -6.63 -4.09 -33.33
CA ALA A 58 -5.52 -4.20 -32.38
C ALA A 58 -5.98 -4.53 -30.94
N PRO A 59 -6.68 -5.67 -30.72
CA PRO A 59 -7.39 -5.90 -29.48
C PRO A 59 -6.47 -6.01 -28.26
N VAL A 60 -6.87 -5.33 -27.18
CA VAL A 60 -6.15 -5.34 -25.90
C VAL A 60 -6.18 -6.76 -25.31
N ASP A 61 -5.01 -7.36 -25.12
CA ASP A 61 -4.88 -8.60 -24.36
C ASP A 61 -5.03 -8.32 -22.86
N ASP A 62 -6.14 -8.79 -22.27
CA ASP A 62 -6.46 -8.59 -20.86
C ASP A 62 -5.89 -9.69 -19.95
N ARG A 63 -5.26 -10.73 -20.51
CA ARG A 63 -4.70 -11.86 -19.74
C ARG A 63 -3.65 -11.41 -18.73
N GLY A 64 -2.90 -10.34 -19.03
CA GLY A 64 -1.90 -9.76 -18.14
C GLY A 64 -2.45 -8.74 -17.13
N ARG A 65 -3.60 -8.10 -17.41
CA ARG A 65 -4.09 -6.94 -16.63
C ARG A 65 -4.57 -7.33 -15.22
N ARG A 66 -4.98 -8.59 -15.03
CA ARG A 66 -5.43 -9.10 -13.72
C ARG A 66 -4.29 -9.49 -12.78
N ALA A 67 -3.07 -9.63 -13.28
CA ALA A 67 -1.94 -10.17 -12.51
C ALA A 67 -0.97 -9.11 -11.96
N SER A 68 -1.14 -7.83 -12.30
CA SER A 68 -0.14 -6.79 -12.00
C SER A 68 -0.30 -6.09 -10.64
N GLY A 69 -1.19 -6.57 -9.76
CA GLY A 69 -1.33 -6.03 -8.41
C GLY A 69 -0.48 -6.80 -7.39
N PRO A 70 0.19 -6.14 -6.43
CA PRO A 70 0.78 -6.81 -5.28
C PRO A 70 -0.31 -7.65 -4.59
N ARG A 71 -0.08 -8.96 -4.43
CA ARG A 71 -1.01 -9.80 -3.67
C ARG A 71 -1.01 -9.30 -2.22
N SER A 72 -2.17 -8.88 -1.73
CA SER A 72 -2.31 -8.50 -0.32
C SER A 72 -1.79 -9.65 0.58
N PRO A 73 -0.94 -9.37 1.58
CA PRO A 73 -0.42 -10.39 2.47
C PRO A 73 -1.56 -11.18 3.13
N ARG A 74 -1.39 -12.50 3.29
CA ARG A 74 -2.42 -13.36 3.89
C ARG A 74 -2.77 -12.86 5.30
N GLY A 75 -4.00 -12.37 5.47
CA GLY A 75 -4.51 -11.88 6.76
C GLY A 75 -4.56 -10.36 6.93
N ALA A 76 -4.26 -9.56 5.91
CA ALA A 76 -4.35 -8.10 5.98
C ALA A 76 -5.72 -7.59 6.49
N THR A 77 -6.82 -8.21 6.07
CA THR A 77 -8.17 -7.87 6.54
C THR A 77 -8.36 -8.13 8.04
N LYS A 78 -7.79 -9.23 8.57
CA LYS A 78 -7.85 -9.54 10.00
C LYS A 78 -7.03 -8.56 10.83
N VAL A 79 -5.86 -8.19 10.33
CA VAL A 79 -4.99 -7.18 10.97
C VAL A 79 -5.66 -5.81 10.99
N ALA A 80 -6.32 -5.40 9.91
CA ALA A 80 -7.08 -4.16 9.86
C ALA A 80 -8.26 -4.17 10.87
N ARG A 81 -9.03 -5.27 10.92
CA ARG A 81 -10.11 -5.45 11.90
C ARG A 81 -9.59 -5.40 13.34
N PHE A 82 -8.44 -6.02 13.60
CA PHE A 82 -7.78 -5.97 14.90
C PHE A 82 -7.43 -4.53 15.29
N LEU A 83 -6.80 -3.77 14.40
CA LEU A 83 -6.41 -2.39 14.67
C LEU A 83 -7.62 -1.48 14.92
N GLN A 84 -8.70 -1.67 14.16
CA GLN A 84 -9.95 -0.95 14.36
C GLN A 84 -10.56 -1.24 15.74
N GLU A 85 -10.68 -2.52 16.12
CA GLU A 85 -11.24 -2.88 17.42
C GLU A 85 -10.35 -2.41 18.59
N LEU A 86 -9.02 -2.41 18.38
CA LEU A 86 -8.08 -1.88 19.36
C LEU A 86 -8.26 -0.37 19.54
N ALA A 87 -8.55 0.37 18.47
CA ALA A 87 -8.84 1.80 18.51
C ALA A 87 -10.17 2.14 19.18
N LEU A 88 -11.12 1.21 19.17
CA LEU A 88 -12.39 1.40 19.87
C LEU A 88 -12.29 1.10 21.36
N THR A 89 -11.55 0.05 21.73
CA THR A 89 -11.67 -0.56 23.08
C THR A 89 -10.43 -0.46 23.94
N SER A 90 -9.27 -0.13 23.37
CA SER A 90 -7.95 -0.25 24.03
C SER A 90 -7.65 -1.65 24.61
N ASN A 91 -8.42 -2.67 24.24
CA ASN A 91 -8.32 -4.01 24.81
C ASN A 91 -7.78 -5.00 23.78
N VAL A 92 -6.51 -5.36 23.92
CA VAL A 92 -5.81 -6.28 23.02
C VAL A 92 -6.47 -7.66 22.93
N ALA A 93 -6.96 -8.20 24.05
CA ALA A 93 -7.56 -9.53 24.07
C ALA A 93 -8.92 -9.53 23.36
N ALA A 94 -9.74 -8.50 23.59
CA ALA A 94 -11.01 -8.32 22.90
C ALA A 94 -10.80 -8.08 21.39
N ALA A 95 -9.88 -7.19 21.03
CA ALA A 95 -9.53 -6.91 19.64
C ALA A 95 -9.03 -8.15 18.89
N ALA A 96 -8.21 -8.98 19.54
CA ALA A 96 -7.72 -10.24 19.00
C ALA A 96 -8.85 -11.25 18.77
N ALA A 97 -9.80 -11.35 19.71
CA ALA A 97 -10.97 -12.21 19.56
C ALA A 97 -11.88 -11.78 18.39
N VAL A 98 -12.18 -10.48 18.28
CA VAL A 98 -13.00 -9.93 17.19
C VAL A 98 -12.35 -10.14 15.82
N ALA A 99 -11.02 -10.01 15.74
CA ALA A 99 -10.26 -10.22 14.53
C ALA A 99 -9.98 -11.69 14.18
N ASP A 100 -10.35 -12.63 15.06
CA ASP A 100 -10.00 -14.06 14.96
C ASP A 100 -8.49 -14.24 14.74
N LEU A 101 -7.71 -13.64 15.65
CA LEU A 101 -6.26 -13.69 15.71
C LEU A 101 -5.79 -14.14 17.09
N PRO A 102 -4.85 -15.10 17.20
CA PRO A 102 -4.22 -15.41 18.47
C PRO A 102 -3.42 -14.21 19.01
N THR A 103 -3.58 -13.87 20.28
CA THR A 103 -2.83 -12.77 20.93
C THR A 103 -1.32 -12.93 20.79
N ALA A 104 -0.80 -14.16 20.87
CA ALA A 104 0.62 -14.45 20.65
C ALA A 104 1.10 -14.04 19.25
N ARG A 105 0.30 -14.29 18.20
CA ARG A 105 0.59 -13.88 16.83
C ARG A 105 0.61 -12.36 16.70
N VAL A 106 -0.34 -11.70 17.36
CA VAL A 106 -0.46 -10.25 17.36
C VAL A 106 0.77 -9.58 17.98
N TYR A 107 1.24 -10.08 19.13
CA TYR A 107 2.49 -9.59 19.73
C TYR A 107 3.74 -9.94 18.91
N ALA A 108 3.77 -11.10 18.25
CA ALA A 108 4.85 -11.46 17.33
C ALA A 108 4.91 -10.47 16.16
N LEU A 109 3.76 -10.15 15.55
CA LEU A 109 3.65 -9.18 14.46
C LEU A 109 4.13 -7.80 14.90
N ARG A 110 3.78 -7.34 16.11
CA ARG A 110 4.27 -6.08 16.69
C ARG A 110 5.79 -6.01 16.81
N ARG A 111 6.47 -7.14 17.03
CA ARG A 111 7.93 -7.18 17.13
C ARG A 111 8.61 -7.27 15.77
N SER A 112 7.99 -7.94 14.80
CA SER A 112 8.60 -8.22 13.49
C SER A 112 8.28 -7.19 12.41
N ASP A 113 7.16 -6.47 12.53
CA ASP A 113 6.65 -5.53 11.53
C ASP A 113 6.58 -4.10 12.12
N PRO A 114 7.52 -3.21 11.75
CA PRO A 114 7.53 -1.83 12.23
C PRO A 114 6.29 -1.02 11.84
N GLU A 115 5.70 -1.26 10.67
CA GLU A 115 4.52 -0.53 10.21
C GLU A 115 3.28 -0.96 10.99
N PHE A 116 3.14 -2.27 11.24
CA PHE A 116 2.11 -2.76 12.16
C PHE A 116 2.32 -2.20 13.58
N ALA A 117 3.56 -2.13 14.06
CA ALA A 117 3.85 -1.52 15.36
C ALA A 117 3.47 -0.03 15.38
N LYS A 118 3.66 0.73 14.30
CA LYS A 118 3.20 2.12 14.21
C LYS A 118 1.67 2.20 14.30
N ALA A 119 0.97 1.42 13.48
CA ALA A 119 -0.49 1.38 13.48
C ALA A 119 -1.07 0.93 14.82
N TRP A 120 -0.40 0.00 15.50
CA TRP A 120 -0.74 -0.46 16.85
C TRP A 120 -0.77 0.66 17.87
N TYR A 121 0.29 1.46 17.95
CA TYR A 121 0.34 2.56 18.93
C TYR A 121 -0.61 3.69 18.56
N ALA A 122 -0.86 3.93 17.26
CA ALA A 122 -1.88 4.87 16.82
C ALA A 122 -3.28 4.43 17.28
N ALA A 123 -3.63 3.16 17.05
CA ALA A 123 -4.89 2.60 17.52
C ALA A 123 -5.02 2.66 19.05
N LEU A 124 -3.98 2.29 19.81
CA LEU A 124 -4.03 2.43 21.27
C LEU A 124 -4.24 3.88 21.73
N ALA A 125 -3.58 4.86 21.08
CA ALA A 125 -3.80 6.25 21.44
C ALA A 125 -5.26 6.68 21.24
N GLU A 126 -5.85 6.32 20.09
CA GLU A 126 -7.26 6.60 19.78
C GLU A 126 -8.22 5.93 20.79
N GLY A 127 -7.96 4.68 21.16
CA GLY A 127 -8.78 3.98 22.14
C GLY A 127 -8.70 4.58 23.54
N TYR A 128 -7.56 5.16 23.92
CA TYR A 128 -7.41 5.84 25.20
C TYR A 128 -8.10 7.21 25.19
N ASP A 129 -8.08 7.92 24.05
CA ASP A 129 -8.86 9.15 23.86
C ASP A 129 -10.37 8.85 23.99
N ASN A 130 -10.85 7.73 23.43
CA ASN A 130 -12.23 7.27 23.59
C ASN A 130 -12.58 6.97 25.05
N LEU A 131 -11.72 6.23 25.77
CA LEU A 131 -11.91 5.94 27.20
C LEU A 131 -11.92 7.21 28.06
N GLU A 132 -11.10 8.21 27.73
CA GLU A 132 -11.14 9.49 28.42
C GLU A 132 -12.47 10.21 28.20
N MET A 133 -12.99 10.21 26.97
CA MET A 133 -14.30 10.80 26.66
C MET A 133 -15.44 10.09 27.39
N GLU A 134 -15.41 8.75 27.46
CA GLU A 134 -16.37 7.96 28.24
C GLU A 134 -16.29 8.28 29.74
N LEU A 135 -15.08 8.38 30.29
CA LEU A 135 -14.84 8.76 31.68
C LEU A 135 -15.39 10.17 31.98
N LEU A 136 -15.15 11.14 31.10
CA LEU A 136 -15.66 12.49 31.24
C LEU A 136 -17.19 12.53 31.19
N ALA A 137 -17.82 11.76 30.30
CA ALA A 137 -19.27 11.64 30.23
C ALA A 137 -19.84 11.04 31.53
N HIS A 138 -19.22 9.95 32.03
CA HIS A 138 -19.60 9.34 33.30
C HIS A 138 -19.51 10.34 34.46
N LEU A 139 -18.40 11.07 34.58
CA LEU A 139 -18.21 12.07 35.63
C LEU A 139 -19.22 13.22 35.57
N ARG A 140 -19.60 13.69 34.38
CA ARG A 140 -20.64 14.71 34.21
C ARG A 140 -22.01 14.18 34.65
N SER A 141 -22.38 12.97 34.23
CA SER A 141 -23.65 12.34 34.62
C SER A 141 -23.75 12.05 36.13
N ALA A 142 -22.65 11.63 36.75
CA ALA A 142 -22.58 11.36 38.18
C ALA A 142 -22.69 12.65 39.03
N GLY A 143 -22.23 13.78 38.48
CA GLY A 143 -22.39 15.10 39.10
C GLY A 143 -23.80 15.68 39.00
N GLU A 144 -24.56 15.35 37.94
CA GLU A 144 -25.95 15.77 37.77
C GLU A 144 -26.94 14.93 38.58
N ALA A 145 -26.61 13.67 38.89
CA ALA A 145 -27.35 12.82 39.81
C ALA A 145 -27.07 13.15 41.30
N GLY A 146 -26.99 14.44 41.63
CA GLY A 146 -26.79 14.94 42.98
C GLY A 146 -27.91 14.49 43.93
N GLY A 147 -27.62 13.48 44.75
CA GLY A 147 -28.43 13.13 45.91
C GLY A 147 -29.48 12.05 45.67
N GLY A 148 -29.05 10.79 45.78
CA GLY A 148 -29.93 9.68 46.13
C GLY A 148 -30.27 8.72 44.99
N SER A 149 -29.57 7.58 44.96
CA SER A 149 -30.26 6.29 45.10
C SER A 149 -29.25 5.19 45.39
N SER A 150 -29.30 4.69 46.62
CA SER A 150 -28.81 3.37 46.96
C SER A 150 -29.82 2.34 46.47
N SER A 151 -29.57 1.63 45.37
CA SER A 151 -30.26 0.37 45.08
C SER A 151 -29.50 -0.45 44.03
N GLY A 152 -29.04 -1.64 44.39
CA GLY A 152 -28.73 -2.73 43.44
C GLY A 152 -27.26 -3.14 43.35
N GLU A 153 -26.92 -4.25 44.03
CA GLU A 153 -25.69 -5.06 43.97
C GLU A 153 -24.36 -4.41 44.41
N PRO A 154 -23.45 -5.16 45.08
CA PRO A 154 -22.07 -4.74 45.32
C PRO A 154 -21.26 -4.81 44.02
N GLY A 155 -21.72 -4.09 42.99
CA GLY A 155 -20.99 -3.83 41.77
C GLY A 155 -19.77 -2.97 42.11
N ARG A 156 -18.59 -3.45 41.71
CA ARG A 156 -17.28 -2.83 41.93
C ARG A 156 -17.35 -1.30 41.75
N LYS A 157 -17.14 -0.54 42.83
CA LYS A 157 -17.02 0.93 42.77
C LYS A 157 -16.04 1.29 41.66
N PHE A 158 -16.48 2.11 40.71
CA PHE A 158 -15.63 2.57 39.61
C PHE A 158 -14.59 3.53 40.19
N ASP A 159 -13.32 3.12 40.19
CA ASP A 159 -12.23 3.92 40.75
C ASP A 159 -11.72 4.94 39.71
N THR A 160 -12.39 6.09 39.69
CA THR A 160 -12.05 7.24 38.84
C THR A 160 -10.59 7.67 39.01
N ALA A 161 -10.04 7.61 40.23
CA ALA A 161 -8.66 8.02 40.48
C ALA A 161 -7.67 7.05 39.82
N THR A 162 -7.96 5.75 39.84
CA THR A 162 -7.18 4.75 39.09
C THR A 162 -7.33 4.94 37.58
N ALA A 163 -8.54 5.22 37.07
CA ALA A 163 -8.76 5.50 35.65
C ALA A 163 -7.93 6.70 35.16
N LEU A 164 -7.96 7.83 35.88
CA LEU A 164 -7.16 9.02 35.56
C LEU A 164 -5.65 8.74 35.62
N ARG A 165 -5.16 7.99 36.61
CA ARG A 165 -3.75 7.57 36.67
C ARG A 165 -3.35 6.73 35.48
N CYS A 166 -4.19 5.78 35.06
CA CYS A 166 -3.95 4.94 33.89
C CYS A 166 -3.90 5.78 32.58
N LEU A 167 -4.80 6.76 32.43
CA LEU A 167 -4.81 7.68 31.28
C LEU A 167 -3.54 8.54 31.24
N THR A 168 -3.13 9.12 32.38
CA THR A 168 -1.89 9.92 32.47
C THR A 168 -0.65 9.09 32.15
N ALA A 169 -0.51 7.90 32.74
CA ALA A 169 0.61 7.00 32.45
C ALA A 169 0.67 6.61 30.97
N HIS A 170 -0.49 6.41 30.33
CA HIS A 170 -0.56 6.15 28.90
C HIS A 170 -0.10 7.36 28.07
N ARG A 171 -0.60 8.57 28.36
CA ARG A 171 -0.16 9.80 27.67
C ARG A 171 1.35 9.99 27.74
N GLU A 172 1.96 9.75 28.89
CA GLU A 172 3.42 9.81 29.03
C GLU A 172 4.13 8.70 28.24
N SER A 173 3.57 7.48 28.22
CA SER A 173 4.14 6.37 27.44
C SER A 173 4.11 6.66 25.93
N VAL A 174 2.99 7.19 25.43
CA VAL A 174 2.84 7.63 24.03
C VAL A 174 3.78 8.78 23.72
N ALA A 175 3.91 9.77 24.62
CA ALA A 175 4.86 10.88 24.44
C ALA A 175 6.31 10.41 24.38
N ARG A 176 6.73 9.47 25.26
CA ARG A 176 8.08 8.87 25.22
C ARG A 176 8.32 8.08 23.93
N GLU A 177 7.36 7.26 23.50
CA GLU A 177 7.50 6.46 22.27
C GLU A 177 7.54 7.35 21.02
N ARG A 178 6.71 8.40 20.96
CA ARG A 178 6.78 9.42 19.90
C ARG A 178 8.15 10.11 19.89
N GLY A 179 8.64 10.54 21.05
CA GLY A 179 9.96 11.17 21.16
C GLY A 179 11.12 10.25 20.74
N ARG A 180 11.10 8.97 21.13
CA ARG A 180 12.10 7.98 20.70
C ARG A 180 12.11 7.78 19.19
N ARG A 181 10.94 7.82 18.54
CA ARG A 181 10.81 7.67 17.08
C ARG A 181 11.31 8.90 16.33
N THR A 182 10.94 10.10 16.77
CA THR A 182 11.45 11.35 16.20
C THR A 182 12.98 11.35 16.21
N LEU A 183 13.60 10.95 17.32
CA LEU A 183 15.05 10.83 17.43
C LEU A 183 15.65 9.79 16.45
N ALA A 184 15.01 8.62 16.30
CA ALA A 184 15.47 7.59 15.37
C ALA A 184 15.37 8.03 13.88
N ASP A 185 14.28 8.73 13.54
CA ASP A 185 14.07 9.30 12.20
C ASP A 185 15.05 10.44 11.91
N GLU A 186 15.35 11.28 12.90
CA GLU A 186 16.39 12.32 12.82
C GLU A 186 17.78 11.71 12.59
N VAL A 187 18.15 10.67 13.35
CA VAL A 187 19.43 9.95 13.17
C VAL A 187 19.53 9.36 11.75
N THR A 188 18.44 8.77 11.25
CA THR A 188 18.37 8.24 9.88
C THR A 188 18.51 9.35 8.84
N THR A 189 17.86 10.49 9.07
CA THR A 189 17.94 11.67 8.21
C THR A 189 19.36 12.22 8.15
N ILE A 190 20.01 12.38 9.30
CA ILE A 190 21.42 12.83 9.43
C ILE A 190 22.36 11.88 8.70
N ALA A 191 22.18 10.56 8.87
CA ALA A 191 22.97 9.56 8.15
C ALA A 191 22.82 9.70 6.62
N SER A 192 21.59 9.93 6.13
CA SER A 192 21.33 10.14 4.70
C SER A 192 21.98 11.40 4.15
N ILE A 193 22.00 12.48 4.95
CA ILE A 193 22.65 13.75 4.60
C ILE A 193 24.15 13.56 4.50
N ASN A 194 24.77 12.89 5.48
CA ASN A 194 26.21 12.62 5.49
C ASN A 194 26.63 11.77 4.27
N ALA A 195 25.86 10.71 3.95
CA ALA A 195 26.12 9.90 2.77
C ALA A 195 26.07 10.71 1.46
N LYS A 196 25.12 11.65 1.33
CA LYS A 196 25.06 12.56 0.18
C LYS A 196 26.26 13.51 0.12
N ILE A 197 26.68 14.07 1.25
CA ILE A 197 27.85 14.96 1.33
C ILE A 197 29.11 14.21 0.90
N ASP A 198 29.30 12.98 1.36
CA ASP A 198 30.47 12.18 1.00
C ASP A 198 30.47 11.79 -0.48
N ALA A 199 29.30 11.49 -1.05
CA ALA A 199 29.16 11.28 -2.49
C ALA A 199 29.52 12.53 -3.31
N LEU A 200 29.13 13.73 -2.86
CA LEU A 200 29.50 14.99 -3.52
C LEU A 200 31.01 15.25 -3.44
N ARG A 201 31.63 14.98 -2.29
CA ARG A 201 33.09 15.09 -2.10
C ARG A 201 33.86 14.12 -3.00
N ALA A 202 33.38 12.88 -3.13
CA ALA A 202 33.98 11.89 -4.02
C ALA A 202 33.94 12.36 -5.48
N ARG A 203 32.77 12.82 -5.95
CA ARG A 203 32.61 13.36 -7.31
C ARG A 203 33.48 14.58 -7.58
N ALA A 204 33.64 15.48 -6.61
CA ALA A 204 34.51 16.64 -6.74
C ALA A 204 35.99 16.22 -6.89
N LYS A 205 36.43 15.24 -6.10
CA LYS A 205 37.79 14.70 -6.17
C LYS A 205 38.05 13.98 -7.49
N GLU A 206 37.09 13.20 -7.99
CA GLU A 206 37.15 12.56 -9.31
C GLU A 206 37.24 13.60 -10.43
N GLY A 207 36.45 14.67 -10.36
CA GLY A 207 36.51 15.78 -11.30
C GLY A 207 37.85 16.51 -11.28
N GLU A 208 38.40 16.78 -10.10
CA GLU A 208 39.72 17.41 -9.95
C GLU A 208 40.85 16.52 -10.50
N GLN A 209 40.77 15.21 -10.24
CA GLN A 209 41.70 14.23 -10.81
C GLN A 209 41.62 14.17 -12.33
N ALA A 210 40.39 14.19 -12.90
CA ALA A 210 40.18 14.21 -14.34
C ALA A 210 40.76 15.48 -14.99
N ILE A 211 40.53 16.66 -14.38
CA ILE A 211 41.10 17.93 -14.83
C ILE A 211 42.63 17.88 -14.79
N ARG A 212 43.21 17.36 -13.70
CA ARG A 212 44.67 17.23 -13.55
C ARG A 212 45.27 16.27 -14.58
N ALA A 213 44.59 15.15 -14.86
CA ALA A 213 45.00 14.19 -15.89
C ALA A 213 44.96 14.82 -17.29
N ALA A 214 43.88 15.54 -17.62
CA ALA A 214 43.72 16.23 -18.90
C ALA A 214 44.82 17.30 -19.12
N ARG A 215 45.15 18.07 -18.08
CA ARG A 215 46.26 19.05 -18.13
C ARG A 215 47.61 18.37 -18.40
N LYS A 216 47.88 17.22 -17.76
CA LYS A 216 49.13 16.47 -17.96
C LYS A 216 49.23 15.90 -19.39
N ALA A 217 48.14 15.36 -19.93
CA ALA A 217 48.09 14.87 -21.30
C ALA A 217 48.32 15.98 -22.34
N ALA A 218 47.71 17.15 -22.14
CA ALA A 218 47.89 18.31 -23.02
C ALA A 218 49.29 18.94 -22.96
N ALA A 219 50.06 18.70 -21.89
CA ALA A 219 51.46 19.09 -21.79
C ALA A 219 52.37 18.10 -22.55
N ALA A 220 52.12 16.79 -22.41
CA ALA A 220 52.89 15.75 -23.09
C ALA A 220 52.71 15.75 -24.62
N GLY A 221 51.52 16.09 -25.12
CA GLY A 221 51.27 16.23 -26.56
C GLY A 221 51.97 17.44 -27.19
N ARG A 222 52.24 18.49 -26.41
CA ARG A 222 52.99 19.67 -26.88
C ARG A 222 54.48 19.40 -27.02
N SER A 223 55.07 18.66 -26.08
CA SER A 223 56.49 18.30 -26.15
C SER A 223 56.85 17.31 -27.27
N HIS A 224 55.87 16.61 -27.85
CA HIS A 224 56.10 15.67 -28.96
C HIS A 224 55.95 16.33 -30.36
N GLY A 225 55.41 17.55 -30.42
CA GLY A 225 55.25 18.30 -31.68
C GLY A 225 56.45 19.17 -32.05
N ASP A 226 57.29 19.55 -31.08
CA ASP A 226 58.46 20.41 -31.30
C ASP A 226 59.72 19.64 -31.75
N ASP A 227 59.65 18.30 -31.90
CA ASP A 227 60.79 17.42 -32.23
C ASP A 227 60.73 16.85 -33.67
N GLN A 228 59.83 17.36 -34.53
CA GLN A 228 59.67 16.93 -35.95
C GLN A 228 59.72 18.09 -36.97
N ALA A 229 60.22 19.26 -36.62
CA ALA A 229 60.48 20.38 -37.56
C ALA A 229 61.99 20.61 -37.69
#